data_AF-A0A443Q7W0-F1
#
_entry.id   AF-A0A443Q7W0-F1
#
_cell.length_a   1.000
_cell.length_b   1.000
_cell.length_c   1.000
_cell.angle_alpha   90.00
_cell.angle_beta   90.00
_cell.angle_gamma   90.00
#
_symmetry.space_group_name_H-M   'P 1'
#
loop_
_entity.id
_entity.type
_entity.pdbx_description
1 polymer ?
#
loop_
_entity_poly.entity_id
_entity_poly.type
_entity_poly.pdbx_seq_one_letter_code
_entity_poly.pdbx_strand_id
1 'polypeptide(L)'
;MQENDTDKITTLDKSFLKQAKKQSTNDKYVAISSSDFKDEIDAHLAKAIFVNNLPFTIVQNKSFEAFVSKLNPSYKLPSRQYLSTTLLDNEYDRIQKQANKLISECNSLSIILDGWTNIKNNAVINIIVCTPTPIFYRSIDSGVESHKGDYLFNLVDKIVQELGPKKVSSVVTMRLI
;
A
#
# COMPACT_ATOMS: atom_id res chain seq x y z
N MET A 1 -36.35 -17.02 -54.09
CA MET A 1 -35.09 -16.29 -53.81
C MET A 1 -35.36 -15.32 -52.69
N GLN A 2 -35.13 -15.76 -51.46
CA GLN A 2 -34.99 -14.91 -50.28
C GLN A 2 -33.75 -15.44 -49.55
N GLU A 3 -32.76 -14.57 -49.43
CA GLU A 3 -31.43 -14.83 -48.90
C GLU A 3 -31.52 -14.84 -47.37
N ASN A 4 -31.10 -15.93 -46.72
CA ASN A 4 -31.26 -16.15 -45.29
C ASN A 4 -30.32 -15.24 -44.47
N ASP A 5 -30.85 -14.61 -43.42
CA ASP A 5 -30.12 -13.70 -42.51
C ASP A 5 -28.95 -14.34 -41.75
N THR A 6 -28.80 -15.66 -41.80
CA THR A 6 -27.67 -16.40 -41.19
C THR A 6 -26.35 -16.15 -41.95
N ASP A 7 -26.40 -15.91 -43.26
CA ASP A 7 -25.21 -15.68 -44.09
C ASP A 7 -24.64 -14.26 -43.93
N LYS A 8 -25.46 -13.28 -43.52
CA LYS A 8 -25.02 -11.91 -43.23
C LYS A 8 -24.16 -11.83 -41.97
N ILE A 9 -24.49 -12.61 -40.93
CA ILE A 9 -23.76 -12.62 -39.66
C ILE A 9 -22.35 -13.19 -39.84
N THR A 10 -22.19 -14.26 -40.63
CA THR A 10 -20.87 -14.86 -40.91
C THR A 10 -19.98 -13.97 -41.79
N THR A 11 -20.58 -13.13 -42.62
CA THR A 11 -19.87 -12.24 -43.56
C THR A 11 -19.41 -10.94 -42.87
N LEU A 12 -20.18 -10.45 -41.88
CA LEU A 12 -19.76 -9.34 -41.02
C LEU A 12 -18.51 -9.72 -40.20
N ASP A 13 -18.50 -10.88 -39.55
CA ASP A 13 -17.38 -11.34 -38.69
C ASP A 13 -16.05 -11.46 -39.44
N LYS A 14 -16.07 -11.93 -40.69
CA LYS A 14 -14.85 -12.05 -41.52
C LYS A 14 -14.30 -10.69 -41.97
N SER A 15 -15.16 -9.67 -42.09
CA SER A 15 -14.72 -8.32 -42.45
C SER A 15 -14.09 -7.57 -41.26
N PHE A 16 -14.59 -7.80 -40.03
CA PHE A 16 -13.96 -7.35 -38.78
C PHE A 16 -12.58 -7.99 -38.56
N LEU A 17 -12.42 -9.28 -38.90
CA LEU A 17 -11.14 -9.98 -38.78
C LEU A 17 -10.10 -9.58 -39.84
N LYS A 18 -10.53 -9.02 -40.99
CA LYS A 18 -9.61 -8.57 -42.07
C LYS A 18 -9.05 -7.17 -41.85
N GLN A 19 -9.66 -6.35 -40.99
CA GLN A 19 -9.19 -4.99 -40.67
C GLN A 19 -8.14 -4.93 -39.56
N ALA A 20 -7.81 -6.06 -38.91
CA ALA A 20 -6.79 -6.13 -37.86
C ALA A 20 -5.36 -6.39 -38.35
N LYS A 21 -5.10 -6.37 -39.66
CA LYS A 21 -3.74 -6.45 -40.24
C LYS A 21 -3.39 -5.16 -40.99
N LYS A 22 -3.04 -4.13 -40.22
CA LYS A 22 -2.15 -3.07 -40.68
C LYS A 22 -1.19 -2.73 -39.53
N GLN A 23 -0.07 -3.44 -39.48
CA GLN A 23 1.09 -3.02 -38.72
C GLN A 23 1.53 -1.66 -39.26
N SER A 24 1.45 -0.62 -38.43
CA SER A 24 2.08 0.67 -38.66
C SER A 24 3.02 0.94 -37.50
N THR A 25 4.29 0.58 -37.73
CA THR A 25 5.51 1.27 -37.26
C THR A 25 5.53 1.80 -35.82
N ASN A 26 6.16 0.98 -34.97
CA ASN A 26 6.93 1.27 -33.75
C ASN A 26 7.45 2.72 -33.58
N ASP A 27 6.73 3.62 -32.88
CA ASP A 27 7.32 4.91 -32.47
C ASP A 27 6.67 5.59 -31.23
N LYS A 28 6.02 4.86 -30.30
CA LYS A 28 5.44 5.49 -29.08
C LYS A 28 5.55 4.73 -27.76
N TYR A 29 6.27 3.62 -27.71
CA TYR A 29 6.58 2.99 -26.43
C TYR A 29 7.98 3.38 -26.00
N VAL A 30 8.10 4.07 -24.87
CA VAL A 30 9.39 4.21 -24.19
C VAL A 30 9.84 2.79 -23.87
N ALA A 31 10.79 2.28 -24.64
CA ALA A 31 11.53 1.11 -24.22
C ALA A 31 12.04 1.41 -22.82
N ILE A 32 11.76 0.53 -21.85
CA ILE A 32 12.39 0.62 -20.53
C ILE A 32 13.86 0.31 -20.78
N SER A 33 14.60 1.35 -21.16
CA SER A 33 15.98 1.24 -21.62
C SER A 33 16.96 1.31 -20.45
N SER A 34 16.48 1.70 -19.27
CA SER A 34 17.24 1.72 -18.02
C SER A 34 16.51 0.95 -16.90
N SER A 35 17.28 0.31 -16.03
CA SER A 35 16.82 -0.26 -14.76
C SER A 35 16.07 0.79 -13.93
N ASP A 36 16.60 2.01 -13.91
CA ASP A 36 16.13 3.10 -13.06
C ASP A 36 14.69 3.51 -13.40
N PHE A 37 14.33 3.52 -14.68
CA PHE A 37 12.97 3.83 -15.11
C PHE A 37 11.99 2.72 -14.74
N LYS A 38 12.44 1.45 -14.74
CA LYS A 38 11.61 0.34 -14.27
C LYS A 38 11.33 0.47 -12.78
N ASP A 39 12.36 0.75 -11.99
CA ASP A 39 12.25 0.88 -10.54
C ASP A 39 11.32 2.03 -10.15
N GLU A 40 11.34 3.13 -10.91
CA GLU A 40 10.39 4.24 -10.73
C GLU A 40 8.94 3.80 -10.99
N ILE A 41 8.68 3.06 -12.07
CA ILE A 41 7.33 2.53 -12.37
C ILE A 41 6.88 1.56 -11.27
N ASP A 42 7.77 0.65 -10.85
CA ASP A 42 7.49 -0.32 -9.79
C ASP A 42 7.14 0.39 -8.47
N ALA A 43 7.87 1.45 -8.11
CA ALA A 43 7.59 2.24 -6.91
C ALA A 43 6.22 2.94 -6.97
N HIS A 44 5.84 3.51 -8.12
CA HIS A 44 4.53 4.13 -8.30
C HIS A 44 3.39 3.11 -8.24
N LEU A 45 3.56 1.95 -8.89
CA LEU A 45 2.60 0.86 -8.83
C LEU A 45 2.44 0.34 -7.39
N ALA A 46 3.54 0.11 -6.69
CA ALA A 46 3.53 -0.36 -5.31
C ALA A 46 2.80 0.63 -4.39
N LYS A 47 3.10 1.92 -4.49
CA LYS A 47 2.41 2.98 -3.75
C LYS A 47 0.91 2.99 -4.03
N ALA A 48 0.49 2.85 -5.29
CA ALA A 48 -0.93 2.79 -5.64
C ALA A 48 -1.62 1.57 -5.00
N ILE A 49 -0.94 0.43 -4.94
CA ILE A 49 -1.43 -0.79 -4.27
C ILE A 49 -1.56 -0.56 -2.76
N PHE A 50 -0.52 -0.03 -2.12
CA PHE A 50 -0.48 0.15 -0.66
C PHE A 50 -1.49 1.18 -0.16
N VAL A 51 -1.56 2.36 -0.80
CA VAL A 51 -2.48 3.43 -0.40
C VAL A 51 -3.94 3.02 -0.53
N ASN A 52 -4.27 2.17 -1.51
CA ASN A 52 -5.63 1.69 -1.74
C ASN A 52 -5.92 0.34 -1.09
N ASN A 53 -5.02 -0.18 -0.25
CA ASN A 53 -5.14 -1.48 0.41
C ASN A 53 -5.51 -2.61 -0.56
N LEU A 54 -4.90 -2.63 -1.74
CA LEU A 54 -5.16 -3.65 -2.75
C LEU A 54 -4.39 -4.95 -2.43
N PRO A 55 -4.98 -6.13 -2.69
CA PRO A 55 -4.27 -7.38 -2.51
C PRO A 55 -3.00 -7.43 -3.37
N PHE A 56 -1.89 -7.89 -2.79
CA PHE A 56 -0.63 -8.05 -3.54
C PHE A 56 -0.74 -9.05 -4.70
N THR A 57 -1.77 -9.89 -4.70
CA THR A 57 -2.08 -10.81 -5.80
C THR A 57 -2.56 -10.09 -7.07
N ILE A 58 -2.87 -8.78 -7.02
CA ILE A 58 -3.31 -8.00 -8.18
C ILE A 58 -2.28 -8.05 -9.32
N VAL A 59 -0.98 -8.07 -9.01
CA VAL A 59 0.09 -8.15 -10.02
C VAL A 59 0.18 -9.51 -10.72
N GLN A 60 -0.57 -10.51 -10.22
CA GLN A 60 -0.70 -11.84 -10.82
C GLN A 60 -2.06 -12.04 -11.50
N ASN A 61 -2.97 -11.07 -11.40
CA ASN A 61 -4.27 -11.13 -12.05
C ASN A 61 -4.12 -10.95 -13.56
N LYS A 62 -4.65 -11.90 -14.35
CA LYS A 62 -4.47 -11.92 -15.82
C LYS A 62 -5.11 -10.73 -16.53
N SER A 63 -6.24 -10.22 -16.04
CA SER A 63 -6.88 -9.04 -16.60
C SER A 63 -6.08 -7.77 -16.31
N PHE A 64 -5.51 -7.67 -15.10
CA PHE A 64 -4.63 -6.57 -14.74
C PHE A 64 -3.31 -6.61 -15.52
N GLU A 65 -2.69 -7.78 -15.64
CA GLU A 65 -1.51 -8.01 -16.48
C GLU A 65 -1.77 -7.58 -17.93
N ALA A 66 -2.90 -8.02 -18.51
CA ALA A 66 -3.28 -7.65 -19.87
C ALA A 66 -3.51 -6.13 -20.02
N PHE A 67 -4.15 -5.48 -19.05
CA PHE A 67 -4.31 -4.03 -19.02
C PHE A 67 -2.96 -3.31 -19.04
N VAL A 68 -2.04 -3.70 -18.15
CA VAL A 68 -0.70 -3.12 -18.06
C VAL A 68 0.12 -3.36 -19.33
N SER A 69 0.05 -4.57 -19.91
CA SER A 69 0.72 -4.86 -21.19
C SER A 69 0.18 -4.05 -22.35
N LYS A 70 -1.10 -3.63 -22.33
CA LYS A 70 -1.65 -2.71 -23.35
C LYS A 70 -1.18 -1.28 -23.16
N LEU A 71 -0.94 -0.86 -21.91
CA LEU A 71 -0.34 0.44 -21.61
C LEU A 71 1.15 0.49 -22.01
N ASN A 72 1.92 -0.56 -21.69
CA ASN A 72 3.31 -0.69 -22.08
C ASN A 72 3.71 -2.17 -22.24
N PRO A 73 3.85 -2.68 -23.48
CA PRO A 73 4.22 -4.07 -23.74
C PRO A 73 5.59 -4.48 -23.23
N SER A 74 6.51 -3.52 -23.06
CA SER A 74 7.88 -3.76 -22.59
C SER A 74 7.96 -3.83 -21.06
N TYR A 75 6.94 -3.37 -20.34
CA TYR A 75 6.92 -3.41 -18.87
C TYR A 75 6.47 -4.76 -18.35
N LYS A 76 7.31 -5.35 -17.50
CA LYS A 76 6.97 -6.55 -16.74
C LYS A 76 6.64 -6.15 -15.31
N LEU A 77 5.44 -6.54 -14.88
CA LEU A 77 4.98 -6.35 -13.51
C LEU A 77 5.97 -6.97 -12.52
N PRO A 78 6.17 -6.35 -11.35
CA PRO A 78 6.95 -6.93 -10.28
C PRO A 78 6.29 -8.22 -9.79
N SER A 79 7.10 -9.14 -9.26
CA SER A 79 6.55 -10.32 -8.62
C SER A 79 5.84 -9.95 -7.32
N ARG A 80 4.83 -10.74 -6.92
CA ARG A 80 4.17 -10.59 -5.62
C ARG A 80 5.17 -10.58 -4.47
N GLN A 81 6.22 -11.41 -4.55
CA GLN A 81 7.26 -11.48 -3.52
C GLN A 81 8.03 -10.15 -3.42
N TYR A 82 8.53 -9.65 -4.55
CA TYR A 82 9.27 -8.38 -4.60
C TYR A 82 8.43 -7.20 -4.11
N LEU A 83 7.12 -7.20 -4.43
CA LEU A 83 6.16 -6.24 -3.91
C LEU A 83 6.00 -6.32 -2.39
N SER A 84 5.88 -7.55 -1.85
CA SER A 84 5.65 -7.78 -0.42
C SER A 84 6.90 -7.69 0.47
N THR A 85 8.09 -7.61 -0.13
CA THR A 85 9.36 -7.46 0.59
C THR A 85 9.99 -6.12 0.24
N THR A 86 10.75 -6.06 -0.86
CA THR A 86 11.61 -4.92 -1.18
C THR A 86 10.82 -3.62 -1.39
N LEU A 87 9.74 -3.64 -2.18
CA LEU A 87 8.96 -2.43 -2.43
C LEU A 87 8.19 -1.97 -1.19
N LEU A 88 7.71 -2.92 -0.38
CA LEU A 88 7.02 -2.63 0.88
C LEU A 88 7.99 -2.04 1.92
N ASP A 89 9.17 -2.64 2.09
CA ASP A 89 10.20 -2.18 3.02
C ASP A 89 10.68 -0.78 2.63
N ASN A 90 10.93 -0.54 1.34
CA ASN A 90 11.32 0.77 0.83
C ASN A 90 10.26 1.85 1.09
N GLU A 91 8.98 1.53 0.88
CA GLU A 91 7.89 2.47 1.15
C GLU A 91 7.69 2.68 2.66
N TYR A 92 7.80 1.63 3.46
CA TYR A 92 7.77 1.70 4.92
C TYR A 92 8.86 2.65 5.44
N ASP A 93 10.11 2.47 5.00
CA ASP A 93 11.22 3.34 5.37
C ASP A 93 10.97 4.80 4.95
N ARG A 94 10.41 5.01 3.76
CA ARG A 94 10.06 6.35 3.27
C ARG A 94 9.03 7.01 4.19
N ILE A 95 7.95 6.31 4.52
CA ILE A 95 6.88 6.82 5.37
C ILE A 95 7.35 6.99 6.81
N GLN A 96 8.14 6.06 7.36
CA GLN A 96 8.69 6.12 8.71
C GLN A 96 9.63 7.33 8.86
N LYS A 97 10.49 7.61 7.87
CA LYS A 97 11.35 8.82 7.87
C LYS A 97 10.50 10.09 7.86
N GLN A 98 9.44 10.13 7.06
CA GLN A 98 8.51 11.28 7.03
C GLN A 98 7.78 11.47 8.37
N ALA A 99 7.26 10.40 8.96
CA ALA A 99 6.63 10.40 10.27
C ALA A 99 7.58 10.92 11.36
N ASN A 100 8.81 10.38 11.42
CA ASN A 100 9.81 10.80 12.39
C ASN A 100 10.19 12.28 12.22
N LYS A 101 10.30 12.76 10.98
CA LYS A 101 10.55 14.18 10.71
C LYS A 101 9.43 15.05 11.27
N LEU A 102 8.18 14.75 10.97
CA LEU A 102 7.01 15.50 11.47
C LEU A 102 6.94 15.52 13.00
N ILE A 103 7.20 14.38 13.63
CA ILE A 103 7.26 14.27 15.10
C ILE A 103 8.40 15.14 15.65
N SER A 104 9.58 15.11 15.02
CA SER A 104 10.77 15.83 15.48
C SER A 104 10.62 17.36 15.40
N GLU A 105 9.92 17.86 14.38
CA GLU A 105 9.66 19.28 14.14
C GLU A 105 8.56 19.84 15.06
N CYS A 106 7.78 18.97 15.69
CA CYS A 106 6.70 19.37 16.57
C CYS A 106 7.20 19.66 18.00
N ASN A 107 6.68 20.75 18.58
CA ASN A 107 6.99 21.19 19.94
C ASN A 107 6.02 20.63 21.00
N SER A 108 4.82 20.23 20.59
CA SER A 108 3.78 19.70 21.46
C SER A 108 3.06 18.55 20.78
N LEU A 109 3.07 17.39 21.42
CA LEU A 109 2.56 16.11 20.93
C LEU A 109 1.55 15.56 21.92
N SER A 110 0.52 14.89 21.42
CA SER A 110 -0.36 14.06 22.26
C SER A 110 -0.22 12.60 21.87
N ILE A 111 -0.18 11.71 22.85
CA ILE A 111 -0.12 10.26 22.63
C ILE A 111 -1.53 9.71 22.81
N ILE A 112 -2.03 8.97 21.82
CA ILE A 112 -3.29 8.24 21.92
C ILE A 112 -2.99 6.75 21.89
N LEU A 113 -3.51 6.04 22.88
CA LEU A 113 -3.45 4.59 22.97
C LEU A 113 -4.83 4.02 22.68
N ASP A 114 -4.89 3.16 21.67
CA ASP A 114 -6.07 2.41 21.32
C ASP A 114 -5.80 0.91 21.46
N GLY A 115 -6.53 0.23 22.34
CA GLY A 115 -6.32 -1.19 22.63
C GLY A 115 -7.55 -2.03 22.30
N TRP A 116 -7.34 -3.19 21.69
CA TRP A 116 -8.39 -4.20 21.50
C TRP A 116 -7.83 -5.61 21.68
N THR A 117 -8.73 -6.55 21.92
CA THR A 117 -8.39 -7.97 22.00
C THR A 117 -8.59 -8.62 20.64
N ASN A 118 -7.56 -9.26 20.11
CA ASN A 118 -7.64 -9.98 18.85
C ASN A 118 -8.35 -11.34 19.01
N ILE A 119 -8.61 -12.04 17.90
CA ILE A 119 -9.30 -13.35 17.89
C ILE A 119 -8.56 -14.46 18.65
N LYS A 120 -7.29 -14.24 19.01
CA LYS A 120 -6.47 -15.17 19.80
C LYS A 120 -6.45 -14.81 21.29
N ASN A 121 -7.28 -13.87 21.72
CA ASN A 121 -7.28 -13.29 23.07
C ASN A 121 -5.97 -12.60 23.47
N ASN A 122 -5.15 -12.17 22.50
CA ASN A 122 -4.04 -11.28 22.78
C ASN A 122 -4.52 -9.84 22.65
N ALA A 123 -4.08 -8.96 23.54
CA ALA A 123 -4.31 -7.55 23.36
C ALA A 123 -3.32 -6.95 22.39
N VAL A 124 -3.85 -6.12 21.52
CA VAL A 124 -3.10 -5.31 20.58
C VAL A 124 -3.29 -3.85 20.98
N ILE A 125 -2.19 -3.12 21.09
CA ILE A 125 -2.19 -1.69 21.44
C ILE A 125 -1.65 -0.90 20.24
N ASN A 126 -2.51 -0.11 19.62
CA ASN A 126 -2.15 0.93 18.67
C ASN A 126 -1.72 2.19 19.41
N ILE A 127 -0.60 2.75 18.96
CA ILE A 127 -0.08 4.02 19.44
C ILE A 127 -0.15 5.01 18.28
N ILE A 128 -0.87 6.10 18.52
CA ILE A 128 -0.99 7.22 17.59
C ILE A 128 -0.32 8.43 18.25
N VAL A 129 0.56 9.09 17.51
CA VAL A 129 1.17 10.37 17.92
C VAL A 129 0.46 11.49 17.17
N CYS A 130 -0.25 12.32 17.91
CA CYS A 130 -0.95 13.47 17.38
C CYS A 130 -0.01 14.67 17.29
N THR A 131 0.36 14.98 16.05
CA THR A 131 0.83 16.31 15.62
C THR A 131 -0.37 17.06 15.01
N PRO A 132 -0.23 18.25 14.38
CA PRO A 132 -1.30 18.81 13.54
C PRO A 132 -1.89 17.81 12.53
N THR A 133 -1.11 16.79 12.13
CA THR A 133 -1.61 15.60 11.43
C THR A 133 -1.38 14.35 12.31
N PRO A 134 -2.40 13.53 12.59
CA PRO A 134 -2.22 12.29 13.34
C PRO A 134 -1.30 11.31 12.62
N ILE A 135 -0.37 10.71 13.35
CA ILE A 135 0.60 9.74 12.82
C ILE A 135 0.38 8.42 13.55
N PHE A 136 0.11 7.36 12.79
CA PHE A 136 0.20 6.01 13.33
C PHE A 136 1.67 5.70 13.63
N TYR A 137 2.00 5.54 14.91
CA TYR A 137 3.39 5.43 15.34
C TYR A 137 3.86 3.97 15.33
N ARG A 138 3.10 3.08 15.99
CA ARG A 138 3.30 1.63 15.95
C ARG A 138 2.10 0.90 16.55
N SER A 139 2.03 -0.41 16.30
CA SER A 139 1.13 -1.34 16.99
C SER A 139 1.95 -2.40 17.72
N ILE A 140 1.50 -2.80 18.90
CA ILE A 140 2.19 -3.77 19.76
C ILE A 140 1.22 -4.92 20.05
N ASP A 141 1.60 -6.14 19.67
CA ASP A 141 0.95 -7.35 20.20
C ASP A 141 1.55 -7.63 21.59
N SER A 142 0.75 -7.33 22.61
CA SER A 142 1.14 -7.36 24.02
C SER A 142 0.76 -8.67 24.72
N GLY A 143 0.17 -9.63 23.99
CA GLY A 143 -0.25 -10.90 24.56
C GLY A 143 -1.32 -10.71 25.65
N VAL A 144 -1.21 -11.51 26.72
CA VAL A 144 -2.22 -11.58 27.81
C VAL A 144 -1.94 -10.56 28.95
N GLU A 145 -0.74 -9.99 29.01
CA GLU A 145 -0.25 -9.15 30.13
C GLU A 145 -0.63 -7.67 30.03
N SER A 146 -1.26 -7.27 28.94
CA SER A 146 -1.62 -5.91 28.54
C SER A 146 -2.67 -5.21 29.41
N HIS A 147 -3.53 -5.98 30.09
CA HIS A 147 -4.64 -5.45 30.90
C HIS A 147 -4.18 -4.98 32.28
N LYS A 148 -2.89 -5.10 32.59
CA LYS A 148 -2.29 -4.61 33.83
C LYS A 148 -1.92 -3.14 33.66
N GLY A 149 -2.39 -2.30 34.59
CA GLY A 149 -2.08 -0.87 34.61
C GLY A 149 -0.57 -0.58 34.58
N ASP A 150 0.24 -1.42 35.25
CA ASP A 150 1.70 -1.29 35.26
C ASP A 150 2.33 -1.49 33.88
N TYR A 151 1.81 -2.43 33.07
CA TYR A 151 2.29 -2.65 31.72
C TYR A 151 2.04 -1.42 30.86
N LEU A 152 0.82 -0.89 30.91
CA LEU A 152 0.45 0.31 30.15
C LEU A 152 1.27 1.52 30.60
N PHE A 153 1.47 1.70 31.91
CA PHE A 153 2.30 2.77 32.45
C PHE A 153 3.73 2.69 31.93
N ASN A 154 4.38 1.51 32.03
CA ASN A 154 5.75 1.32 31.55
C ASN A 154 5.86 1.53 30.02
N LEU A 155 4.84 1.12 29.27
CA LEU A 155 4.77 1.36 27.83
C LEU A 155 4.69 2.85 27.52
N VAL A 156 3.81 3.59 28.20
CA VAL A 156 3.66 5.04 28.04
C VAL A 156 4.95 5.76 28.43
N ASP A 157 5.53 5.43 29.58
CA ASP A 157 6.78 6.04 30.02
C ASP A 157 7.88 5.86 28.97
N LYS A 158 8.06 4.64 28.46
CA LYS A 158 9.02 4.37 27.38
C LYS A 158 8.78 5.23 26.14
N ILE A 159 7.53 5.36 25.69
CA ILE A 159 7.17 6.20 24.53
C ILE A 159 7.46 7.69 24.82
N VAL A 160 7.14 8.17 26.02
CA VAL A 160 7.39 9.55 26.44
C VAL A 160 8.89 9.85 26.44
N GLN A 161 9.72 8.92 26.92
CA GLN A 161 11.18 9.06 26.85
C GLN A 161 11.69 9.07 25.40
N GLU A 162 11.18 8.19 24.53
CA GLU A 162 11.55 8.11 23.11
C GLU A 162 11.19 9.39 22.33
N LEU A 163 9.99 9.95 22.58
CA LEU A 163 9.51 11.16 21.90
C LEU A 163 10.07 12.46 22.50
N GLY A 164 10.58 12.40 23.73
CA GLY A 164 11.08 13.52 24.49
C GLY A 164 10.01 14.08 25.44
N PRO A 165 10.20 13.98 26.77
CA PRO A 165 9.16 14.30 27.75
C PRO A 165 8.69 15.75 27.70
N LYS A 166 9.57 16.68 27.30
CA LYS A 166 9.22 18.11 27.15
C LYS A 166 8.25 18.39 26.01
N LYS A 167 8.13 17.48 25.05
CA LYS A 167 7.24 17.62 23.90
C LYS A 167 5.86 17.02 24.13
N VAL A 168 5.70 16.10 25.09
CA VAL A 168 4.42 15.42 25.31
C VAL A 168 3.54 16.27 26.21
N SER A 169 2.42 16.76 25.67
CA SER A 169 1.45 17.60 26.38
C SER A 169 0.27 16.82 26.95
N SER A 170 -0.07 15.67 26.35
CA SER A 170 -1.11 14.80 26.88
C SER A 170 -0.94 13.33 26.50
N VAL A 171 -1.51 12.45 27.31
CA VAL A 171 -1.67 11.03 27.02
C VAL A 171 -3.15 10.70 27.17
N VAL A 172 -3.74 10.18 26.11
CA VAL A 172 -5.14 9.72 26.07
C VAL A 172 -5.12 8.21 25.97
N THR A 173 -5.77 7.57 26.93
CA THR A 173 -5.95 6.12 26.94
C THR A 173 -7.45 5.84 26.93
N MET A 174 -7.87 4.83 26.17
CA MET A 174 -9.21 4.31 26.33
C MET A 174 -9.26 3.30 27.49
N ARG A 175 -10.45 3.10 28.04
CA ARG A 175 -10.67 2.05 29.03
C ARG A 175 -10.57 0.70 28.33
N LEU A 176 -9.47 -0.01 28.57
CA LEU A 176 -9.33 -1.43 28.23
C LEU A 176 -10.46 -2.17 28.97
N ILE A 177 -11.37 -2.80 28.22
CA ILE A 177 -12.47 -3.61 28.75
C ILE A 177 -11.92 -4.97 29.19
#